data_AF-A0A9P0P753-F1
#
_entry.id   AF-A0A9P0P753-F1
#
_cell.length_a   1.000
_cell.length_b   1.000
_cell.length_c   1.000
_cell.angle_alpha   90.00
_cell.angle_beta   90.00
_cell.angle_gamma   90.00
#
_symmetry.space_group_name_H-M   'P 1'
#
loop_
_entity.id
_entity.type
_entity.pdbx_description
1 polymer ?
#
loop_
_entity_poly.entity_id
_entity_poly.type
_entity_poly.pdbx_seq_one_letter_code
_entity_poly.pdbx_strand_id
1 'polypeptide(L)' 'YGQLRPISLLPFFSKVLERVDYELLCAYLHSYKIIPSKQSGIREDHNTASALCDLTDNITMTLFFFL' A
#
# COMPACT_ATOMS: atom_id res chain seq x y z
N TYR A 1 13.12 26.27 -3.00
CA TYR A 1 13.89 25.22 -2.31
C TYR A 1 13.05 24.16 -1.58
N GLY A 2 11.70 24.18 -1.64
CA GLY A 2 10.85 23.26 -0.83
C GLY A 2 10.39 21.95 -1.50
N GLN A 3 10.99 21.52 -2.62
CA GLN A 3 10.45 20.42 -3.45
C GLN A 3 11.47 19.35 -3.87
N LEU A 4 12.64 19.30 -3.24
CA LEU A 4 13.57 18.19 -3.48
C LEU A 4 13.32 17.08 -2.48
N ARG A 5 13.00 15.89 -2.99
CA ARG A 5 12.99 14.65 -2.20
C ARG A 5 14.28 13.88 -2.55
N PRO A 6 15.34 13.97 -1.74
CA PRO A 6 16.56 13.22 -2.02
C PRO A 6 16.25 11.72 -1.95
N ILE A 7 16.77 10.97 -2.91
CA ILE A 7 16.60 9.52 -3.01
C ILE A 7 17.97 8.88 -2.81
N SER A 8 18.03 7.86 -1.96
CA SER A 8 19.22 7.03 -1.81
C SER A 8 19.38 6.12 -3.02
N LEU A 9 20.45 6.28 -3.80
CA LEU A 9 20.84 5.27 -4.78
C LEU A 9 21.53 4.12 -4.04
N LEU A 10 20.78 3.03 -3.88
CA LEU A 10 21.31 1.80 -3.30
C LEU A 10 22.30 1.12 -4.26
N PRO A 11 23.48 0.67 -3.79
CA PRO A 11 24.38 -0.14 -4.59
C PRO A 11 23.72 -1.49 -4.93
N PHE A 12 24.22 -2.16 -5.98
CA PHE A 12 23.58 -3.36 -6.56
C PHE A 12 23.15 -4.39 -5.51
N PHE A 13 24.07 -4.80 -4.63
CA PHE A 13 23.78 -5.79 -3.60
C PHE A 13 22.70 -5.34 -2.61
N SER A 14 22.64 -4.06 -2.26
CA SER A 14 21.61 -3.54 -1.36
C SER A 14 20.22 -3.58 -1.99
N LYS A 15 20.09 -3.38 -3.31
CA LYS A 15 18.80 -3.55 -4.00
C LYS A 15 18.33 -4.99 -4.04
N VAL A 16 19.27 -5.94 -4.17
CA VAL A 16 18.95 -7.37 -4.12
C VAL A 16 18.47 -7.76 -2.72
N LEU A 17 19.16 -7.29 -1.68
CA LEU A 17 18.75 -7.52 -0.30
C LEU A 17 17.38 -6.90 0.02
N GLU A 18 17.13 -5.67 -0.43
CA GLU A 18 15.83 -5.01 -0.27
C GLU A 18 14.68 -5.86 -0.83
N ARG A 19 14.90 -6.55 -1.95
CA ARG A 19 13.89 -7.45 -2.53
C ARG A 19 13.65 -8.68 -1.65
N VAL A 20 14.71 -9.29 -1.11
CA VAL A 20 14.62 -10.44 -0.21
C VAL A 20 13.91 -10.07 1.10
N ASP A 21 14.29 -8.93 1.68
CA ASP A 21 13.69 -8.41 2.90
C ASP A 21 12.20 -8.12 2.71
N TYR A 22 11.82 -7.54 1.56
CA TYR A 22 10.44 -7.29 1.18
C TYR A 22 9.62 -8.59 1.15
N GLU A 23 10.11 -9.63 0.46
CA GLU A 23 9.38 -10.90 0.33
C GLU A 23 9.16 -11.58 1.69
N LEU A 24 10.20 -11.60 2.54
CA LEU A 24 10.10 -12.18 3.88
C LEU A 24 9.11 -11.42 4.76
N LEU A 25 9.20 -10.08 4.77
CA LEU A 25 8.35 -9.24 5.60
C LEU A 25 6.90 -9.29 5.15
N CYS A 26 6.63 -9.25 3.84
CA CYS A 26 5.28 -9.39 3.31
C CYS A 26 4.68 -10.75 3.71
N ALA A 27 5.40 -11.85 3.50
CA ALA A 27 4.92 -13.18 3.89
C ALA A 27 4.57 -13.25 5.39
N TYR A 28 5.40 -12.67 6.25
CA TYR A 28 5.12 -12.57 7.69
C TYR A 28 3.86 -11.74 7.96
N LEU A 29 3.79 -10.51 7.46
CA LEU A 29 2.66 -9.61 7.70
C LEU A 29 1.32 -10.20 7.22
N HIS A 30 1.32 -10.91 6.08
CA HIS A 30 0.16 -11.60 5.56
C HIS A 30 -0.24 -12.81 6.43
N SER A 31 0.72 -13.63 6.85
CA SER A 31 0.48 -14.82 7.68
C SER A 31 -0.17 -14.48 9.03
N TYR A 32 0.23 -13.35 9.62
CA TYR A 32 -0.32 -12.87 10.89
C TYR A 32 -1.50 -11.90 10.74
N LYS A 33 -1.99 -11.66 9.52
CA LYS A 33 -3.08 -10.72 9.22
C LYS A 33 -2.87 -9.31 9.82
N ILE A 34 -1.61 -8.84 9.81
CA ILE A 34 -1.23 -7.55 10.40
C ILE A 34 -1.65 -6.39 9.48
N ILE A 35 -1.69 -6.63 8.16
CA ILE A 35 -2.06 -5.61 7.18
C ILE A 35 -3.56 -5.26 7.30
N PRO A 36 -3.92 -3.98 7.51
CA PRO A 36 -5.30 -3.53 7.55
C PRO A 36 -6.09 -3.92 6.30
N SER A 37 -7.37 -4.27 6.47
CA SER A 37 -8.25 -4.67 5.36
C SER A 37 -8.47 -3.57 4.32
N LYS A 38 -8.43 -2.29 4.75
CA LYS A 38 -8.60 -1.12 3.87
C LYS A 38 -7.29 -0.55 3.33
N GLN A 39 -6.14 -1.19 3.60
CA GLN A 39 -4.87 -0.74 3.05
C GLN A 39 -4.75 -1.20 1.59
N SER A 40 -4.73 -0.24 0.68
CA SER A 40 -4.59 -0.47 -0.76
C SER A 40 -3.17 -0.30 -1.30
N GLY A 41 -2.30 0.41 -0.56
CA GLY A 41 -0.90 0.58 -0.93
C GLY A 41 -0.02 -0.57 -0.42
N ILE A 42 0.99 -0.94 -1.20
CA ILE A 42 1.98 -1.98 -0.83
C ILE A 42 1.29 -3.30 -0.44
N ARG A 43 0.32 -3.71 -1.26
CA ARG A 43 -0.42 -4.96 -1.09
C ARG A 43 -0.65 -5.57 -2.47
N GLU A 44 -0.45 -6.87 -2.57
CA GLU A 44 -0.74 -7.60 -3.81
C GLU A 44 -2.23 -7.48 -4.15
N ASP A 45 -2.53 -7.42 -5.45
CA ASP A 45 -3.87 -7.31 -6.03
C ASP A 45 -4.71 -6.06 -5.69
N HIS A 46 -4.16 -5.11 -4.94
CA HIS A 46 -4.79 -3.81 -4.71
C HIS A 46 -4.03 -2.70 -5.45
N ASN A 47 -4.77 -1.83 -6.12
CA ASN A 47 -4.21 -0.65 -6.75
C ASN A 47 -4.90 0.62 -6.22
N THR A 48 -4.42 1.78 -6.65
CA THR A 48 -5.01 3.06 -6.26
C THR A 48 -6.42 3.26 -6.83
N ALA A 49 -6.77 2.60 -7.93
CA ALA A 49 -8.11 2.66 -8.51
C ALA A 49 -9.13 1.90 -7.65
N SER A 50 -8.80 0.69 -7.16
CA SER A 50 -9.66 -0.05 -6.24
C SER A 50 -9.89 0.72 -4.94
N ALA A 51 -8.86 1.41 -4.44
CA ALA A 51 -8.99 2.27 -3.26
C ALA A 51 -9.95 3.45 -3.48
N LEU A 52 -9.90 4.04 -4.67
CA LEU A 52 -10.77 5.15 -5.04
C LEU A 52 -12.22 4.69 -5.20
N CYS A 53 -12.44 3.56 -5.86
CA CYS A 53 -13.77 2.95 -5.98
C CYS A 53 -14.36 2.64 -4.61
N ASP A 54 -13.59 1.99 -3.72
CA ASP A 54 -14.03 1.71 -2.35
C ASP A 54 -14.42 2.99 -1.61
N LEU A 55 -13.66 4.08 -1.78
CA LEU A 55 -13.97 5.36 -1.15
C LEU A 55 -15.26 5.99 -1.71
N THR A 56 -15.42 6.02 -3.03
CA THR A 56 -16.61 6.59 -3.68
C THR A 56 -17.87 5.81 -3.33
N ASP A 57 -17.78 4.48 -3.25
CA ASP A 57 -18.88 3.62 -2.88
C ASP A 57 -19.28 3.82 -1.42
N ASN A 58 -18.30 3.93 -0.52
CA ASN A 58 -18.58 4.23 0.90
C ASN A 58 -19.28 5.59 1.07
N ILE A 59 -18.86 6.62 0.32
CA ILE A 59 -19.46 7.97 0.39
C ILE A 59 -20.89 7.95 -0.15
N THR A 60 -21.13 7.33 -1.31
CA THR A 60 -22.46 7.27 -1.93
C THR A 60 -23.45 6.48 -1.07
N MET A 61 -23.03 5.34 -0.51
CA MET A 61 -23.87 4.54 0.40
C MET A 61 -24.20 5.30 1.68
N THR A 62 -23.23 6.02 2.25
CA THR A 62 -23.46 6.83 3.45
C THR A 62 -24.45 7.96 3.15
N LEU A 63 -24.29 8.68 2.04
CA LEU A 63 -25.22 9.74 1.65
C LEU A 63 -26.63 9.21 1.39
N PHE A 64 -26.75 8.06 0.74
CA PHE A 64 -28.06 7.43 0.49
C PHE A 64 -28.75 7.00 1.78
N PHE A 65 -28.01 6.49 2.78
CA PHE A 65 -28.58 6.10 4.07
C PHE A 65 -29.06 7.28 4.93
N PHE A 66 -28.45 8.46 4.76
CA PHE A 66 -28.82 9.68 5.49
C PHE A 66 -29.96 10.49 4.82
N LEU A 67 -30.35 10.12 3.60
CA LEU A 67 -31.49 10.68 2.86
C LEU A 67 -32.74 9.82 3.06
#